data_AF-A0A661C6C0-F1
#
_entry.id   AF-A0A661C6C0-F1
#
_cell.length_a   1.000
_cell.length_b   1.000
_cell.length_c   1.000
_cell.angle_alpha   90.00
_cell.angle_beta   90.00
_cell.angle_gamma   90.00
#
_symmetry.space_group_name_H-M   'P 1'
#
loop_
_entity.id
_entity.type
_entity.pdbx_description
1 polymer ?
#
loop_
_entity_poly.entity_id
_entity_poly.type
_entity_poly.pdbx_seq_one_letter_code
_entity_poly.pdbx_strand_id
1 'polypeptide(L)'
;MKSNNKFLVFIQLTTMFFLSGGSAWAAEAPMICAVTETIACQKGGECLSGSAADSNMPVLLKINPAKNEIITRKEDGEKKTSTIKQTTTDKAGRFVIYQGVEQGGAW
;
A
#
# COMPACT_ATOMS: atom_id res chain seq x y z
N MET A 1 -6.92 -50.22 -53.52
CA MET A 1 -6.96 -48.86 -52.92
C MET A 1 -6.11 -48.87 -51.66
N LYS A 2 -5.07 -48.02 -51.61
CA LYS A 2 -4.00 -48.02 -50.62
C LYS A 2 -4.28 -46.87 -49.64
N SER A 3 -4.75 -47.18 -48.43
CA SER A 3 -4.98 -46.18 -47.37
C SER A 3 -3.70 -46.05 -46.54
N ASN A 4 -3.04 -44.88 -46.64
CA ASN A 4 -1.84 -44.58 -45.88
C ASN A 4 -2.19 -43.72 -44.66
N ASN A 5 -2.18 -44.39 -43.52
CA ASN A 5 -2.27 -43.84 -42.17
C ASN A 5 -0.94 -43.22 -41.75
N LYS A 6 -0.77 -41.90 -41.88
CA LYS A 6 0.28 -41.11 -41.20
C LYS A 6 -0.12 -39.63 -41.14
N PHE A 7 -0.81 -39.19 -40.09
CA PHE A 7 -0.60 -37.83 -39.60
C PHE A 7 -0.63 -37.83 -38.07
N LEU A 8 0.60 -37.77 -37.56
CA LEU A 8 0.99 -37.65 -36.18
C LEU A 8 0.38 -36.40 -35.54
N VAL A 9 -0.33 -36.65 -34.43
CA VAL A 9 -0.24 -35.95 -33.14
C VAL A 9 0.71 -34.74 -33.16
N PHE A 10 0.15 -33.54 -33.21
CA PHE A 10 0.83 -32.30 -32.81
C PHE A 10 -0.04 -31.62 -31.73
N ILE A 11 -0.07 -32.23 -30.55
CA ILE A 11 -0.54 -31.59 -29.32
C ILE A 11 0.73 -30.99 -28.67
N GLN A 12 1.01 -29.72 -28.92
CA GLN A 12 2.09 -28.98 -28.28
C GLN A 12 1.51 -27.73 -27.61
N LEU A 13 1.03 -27.96 -26.38
CA LEU A 13 1.38 -27.20 -25.18
C LEU A 13 1.54 -25.68 -25.35
N THR A 14 0.43 -24.96 -25.53
CA THR A 14 0.36 -23.53 -25.24
C THR A 14 0.34 -23.35 -23.72
N THR A 15 1.52 -23.29 -23.11
CA THR A 15 1.70 -22.88 -21.71
C THR A 15 1.21 -21.45 -21.53
N MET A 16 -0.03 -21.30 -21.05
CA MET A 16 -0.50 -20.06 -20.45
C MET A 16 0.39 -19.75 -19.24
N PHE A 17 1.43 -18.94 -19.47
CA PHE A 17 2.03 -18.16 -18.40
C PHE A 17 0.99 -17.13 -17.96
N PHE A 18 0.12 -17.53 -17.03
CA PHE A 18 -0.49 -16.57 -16.13
C PHE A 18 0.64 -15.97 -15.32
N LEU A 19 1.19 -14.86 -15.81
CA LEU A 19 1.88 -13.89 -14.96
C LEU A 19 0.83 -13.45 -13.94
N SER A 20 0.83 -14.13 -12.78
CA SER A 20 0.23 -13.60 -11.58
C SER A 20 0.94 -12.27 -11.32
N GLY A 21 0.29 -11.19 -11.71
CA GLY A 21 0.62 -9.82 -11.30
C GLY A 21 0.36 -9.67 -9.81
N GLY A 22 1.00 -10.50 -8.99
CA GLY A 22 1.19 -10.23 -7.58
C GLY A 22 2.03 -8.96 -7.53
N SER A 23 1.36 -7.84 -7.29
CA SER A 23 1.96 -6.53 -7.13
C SER A 23 3.26 -6.66 -6.34
N ALA A 24 4.39 -6.28 -6.96
CA ALA A 24 5.75 -6.33 -6.40
C ALA A 24 5.91 -5.68 -5.01
N TRP A 25 4.87 -5.01 -4.54
CA TRP A 25 4.72 -4.35 -3.26
C TRP A 25 4.46 -5.33 -2.11
N ALA A 26 3.88 -6.51 -2.39
CA ALA A 26 3.67 -7.54 -1.36
C ALA A 26 4.98 -8.10 -0.77
N ALA A 27 6.12 -7.86 -1.45
CA ALA A 27 7.44 -8.29 -1.01
C ALA A 27 8.24 -7.21 -0.25
N GLU A 28 7.72 -5.99 -0.10
CA GLU A 28 8.49 -4.85 0.42
C GLU A 28 8.30 -4.59 1.92
N ALA A 29 9.06 -5.28 2.78
CA ALA A 29 9.20 -4.95 4.21
C ALA A 29 7.85 -4.88 4.98
N PRO A 30 7.78 -4.52 6.28
CA PRO A 30 6.48 -4.47 6.97
C PRO A 30 5.67 -3.28 6.45
N MET A 31 4.78 -3.55 5.50
CA MET A 31 3.74 -2.61 5.09
C MET A 31 2.57 -2.71 6.07
N ILE A 32 2.09 -1.56 6.54
CA ILE A 32 0.87 -1.51 7.34
C ILE A 32 -0.29 -1.47 6.35
N CYS A 33 -0.95 -2.61 6.19
CA CYS A 33 -2.10 -2.75 5.29
C CYS A 33 -3.41 -2.45 6.02
N ALA A 34 -4.28 -1.73 5.32
CA ALA A 34 -5.66 -1.39 5.67
C ALA A 34 -5.77 -0.45 6.89
N VAL A 35 -5.79 0.85 6.60
CA VAL A 35 -6.42 1.83 7.49
C VAL A 35 -7.91 1.45 7.58
N THR A 36 -8.32 0.81 8.67
CA THR A 36 -9.71 0.35 8.87
C THR A 36 -10.66 1.47 9.24
N GLU A 37 -10.14 2.51 9.89
CA GLU A 37 -10.87 3.69 10.31
C GLU A 37 -9.91 4.88 10.28
N THR A 38 -10.37 5.98 9.69
CA THR A 38 -9.64 7.26 9.67
C THR A 38 -10.40 8.24 10.54
N ILE A 39 -9.68 8.93 11.42
CA ILE A 39 -10.20 10.07 12.18
C ILE A 39 -9.44 11.31 11.71
N ALA A 40 -10.13 12.20 11.00
CA ALA A 40 -9.58 13.45 10.49
C ALA A 40 -10.12 14.63 11.31
N CYS A 41 -9.25 15.32 12.04
CA CYS A 41 -9.63 16.47 12.86
C CYS A 41 -9.20 17.78 12.20
N GLN A 42 -10.15 18.67 11.92
CA GLN A 42 -9.82 20.03 11.50
C GLN A 42 -9.48 20.92 12.69
N LYS A 43 -8.67 21.97 12.46
CA LYS A 43 -8.29 22.91 13.52
C LYS A 43 -9.53 23.63 14.07
N GLY A 44 -9.87 23.33 15.32
CA GLY A 44 -11.02 23.93 16.01
C GLY A 44 -12.39 23.45 15.52
N GLY A 45 -12.42 22.39 14.71
CA GLY A 45 -13.65 21.77 14.20
C GLY A 45 -13.89 20.39 14.79
N GLU A 46 -14.98 19.75 14.37
CA GLU A 46 -15.29 18.36 14.70
C GLU A 46 -14.32 17.39 13.99
N CYS A 47 -14.05 16.26 14.62
CA CYS A 47 -13.31 15.17 13.98
C CYS A 47 -14.29 14.32 13.18
N LEU A 48 -13.95 14.05 11.93
CA LEU A 48 -14.73 13.19 11.05
C LEU A 48 -14.14 11.79 11.07
N SER A 49 -14.99 10.79 11.32
CA SER A 49 -14.65 9.38 11.16
C SER A 49 -15.13 8.89 9.78
N GLY A 50 -14.28 8.15 9.07
CA GLY A 50 -14.63 7.61 7.76
C GLY A 50 -13.55 6.70 7.18
N SER A 51 -13.68 6.36 5.90
CA SER A 51 -12.61 5.69 5.17
C SER A 51 -11.43 6.63 4.95
N ALA A 52 -10.26 6.07 4.63
CA ALA A 52 -9.10 6.89 4.25
C ALA A 52 -9.41 7.78 3.03
N ALA A 53 -10.18 7.26 2.06
CA ALA A 53 -10.57 7.99 0.86
C ALA A 53 -11.43 9.23 1.19
N ASP A 54 -12.38 9.10 2.13
CA ASP A 54 -13.29 10.21 2.52
C ASP A 54 -12.54 11.41 3.11
N SER A 55 -11.33 11.18 3.63
CA SER A 55 -10.49 12.21 4.23
C SER A 55 -9.24 12.53 3.39
N ASN A 56 -9.17 12.07 2.13
CA ASN A 56 -8.00 12.22 1.26
C ASN A 56 -6.69 11.71 1.91
N MET A 57 -6.81 10.66 2.71
CA MET A 57 -5.70 9.99 3.39
C MET A 57 -5.17 8.85 2.53
N PRO A 58 -3.89 8.50 2.67
CA PRO A 58 -3.34 7.34 1.97
C PRO A 58 -3.95 6.03 2.44
N VAL A 59 -4.18 5.12 1.49
CA VAL A 59 -4.69 3.77 1.73
C VAL A 59 -3.58 2.81 2.16
N LEU A 60 -2.33 3.11 1.78
CA LEU A 60 -1.15 2.33 2.13
C LEU A 60 -0.07 3.24 2.71
N LEU A 61 0.54 2.77 3.78
CA LEU A 61 1.64 3.43 4.48
C LEU A 61 2.81 2.46 4.64
N LYS A 62 3.98 2.87 4.16
CA LYS A 62 5.24 2.18 4.40
C LYS A 62 6.14 3.09 5.22
N ILE A 63 6.42 2.66 6.44
CA ILE A 63 7.30 3.39 7.36
C ILE A 63 8.72 2.88 7.14
N ASN A 64 9.67 3.79 6.95
CA ASN A 64 11.09 3.51 6.87
C ASN A 64 11.84 4.22 8.01
N PRO A 65 11.93 3.59 9.20
CA PRO A 65 12.59 4.20 10.36
C PRO A 65 14.07 4.46 10.11
N ALA A 66 14.74 3.62 9.30
CA ALA A 66 16.17 3.78 9.00
C ALA A 66 16.46 5.07 8.22
N LYS A 67 15.49 5.56 7.44
CA LYS A 67 15.60 6.82 6.68
C LYS A 67 14.80 7.97 7.28
N ASN A 68 14.08 7.74 8.39
CA ASN A 68 13.09 8.69 8.93
C ASN A 68 12.09 9.16 7.87
N GLU A 69 11.50 8.22 7.14
CA GLU A 69 10.55 8.52 6.05
C GLU A 69 9.28 7.69 6.17
N ILE A 70 8.17 8.27 5.73
CA ILE A 70 6.92 7.57 5.45
C ILE A 70 6.64 7.70 3.97
N ILE A 71 6.39 6.57 3.32
CA ILE A 71 5.98 6.49 1.93
C ILE A 71 4.50 6.16 1.91
N THR A 72 3.72 7.00 1.27
CA THR A 72 2.27 6.90 1.21
C THR A 72 1.81 6.61 -0.21
N ARG A 73 0.69 5.90 -0.33
CA ARG A 73 0.01 5.70 -1.61
C ARG A 73 -1.49 5.92 -1.44
N LYS A 74 -2.07 6.74 -2.30
CA LYS A 74 -3.51 6.98 -2.41
C LYS A 74 -4.18 5.94 -3.32
N GLU A 75 -5.51 5.94 -3.32
CA GLU A 75 -6.32 5.03 -4.13
C GLU A 75 -6.10 5.20 -5.63
N ASP A 76 -5.85 6.43 -6.09
CA ASP A 76 -5.50 6.75 -7.48
C ASP A 76 -4.07 6.31 -7.88
N GLY A 77 -3.30 5.76 -6.93
CA GLY A 77 -1.93 5.32 -7.14
C GLY A 77 -0.87 6.40 -6.94
N GLU A 78 -1.25 7.65 -6.63
CA GLU A 78 -0.32 8.72 -6.29
C GLU A 78 0.58 8.26 -5.14
N LYS A 79 1.89 8.40 -5.33
CA LYS A 79 2.90 8.06 -4.33
C LYS A 79 3.54 9.34 -3.81
N LYS A 80 3.61 9.47 -2.48
CA LYS A 80 4.29 10.57 -1.81
C LYS A 80 5.28 10.03 -0.78
N THR A 81 6.39 10.72 -0.60
CA THR A 81 7.38 10.44 0.45
C THR A 81 7.46 11.67 1.33
N SER A 82 7.43 11.44 2.64
CA SER A 82 7.36 12.50 3.64
C SER A 82 8.32 12.20 4.79
N THR A 83 8.93 13.23 5.38
CA THR A 83 10.01 13.10 6.38
C THR A 83 9.48 13.07 7.82
N ILE A 84 9.90 12.08 8.60
CA ILE A 84 9.66 11.97 10.04
C ILE A 84 10.55 12.96 10.79
N LYS A 85 9.92 13.99 11.35
CA LYS A 85 10.57 14.98 12.19
C LYS A 85 10.89 14.42 13.57
N GLN A 86 9.94 13.70 14.15
CA GLN A 86 10.07 13.19 15.51
C GLN A 86 9.32 11.86 15.65
N THR A 87 9.91 10.96 16.44
CA THR A 87 9.27 9.71 16.88
C THR A 87 9.21 9.74 18.40
N THR A 88 8.06 9.40 18.95
CA THR A 88 7.87 9.25 20.41
C THR A 88 6.98 8.07 20.72
N THR A 89 6.76 7.80 22.00
CA THR A 89 5.85 6.74 22.47
C THR A 89 4.84 7.37 23.41
N ASP A 90 3.61 6.88 23.44
CA ASP A 90 2.64 7.32 24.44
C ASP A 90 3.14 7.00 25.87
N LYS A 91 2.56 7.66 26.88
CA LYS A 91 2.98 7.51 28.29
C LYS A 91 2.93 6.07 28.80
N ALA A 92 2.05 5.24 28.23
CA ALA A 92 1.89 3.85 28.60
C ALA A 92 2.77 2.89 27.77
N GLY A 93 3.55 3.39 26.81
CA GLY A 93 4.46 2.57 26.00
C GLY A 93 3.77 1.68 24.95
N ARG A 94 2.49 1.92 24.66
CA ARG A 94 1.63 1.11 23.80
C ARG A 94 1.66 1.55 22.34
N PHE A 95 1.88 2.83 22.07
CA PHE A 95 1.79 3.41 20.74
C PHE A 95 3.07 4.13 20.38
N VAL A 96 3.60 3.84 19.18
CA VAL A 96 4.63 4.66 18.55
C VAL A 96 3.94 5.78 17.78
N ILE A 97 4.37 7.01 18.03
CA ILE A 97 3.82 8.23 17.45
C ILE A 97 4.88 8.80 16.51
N TYR A 98 4.56 8.87 15.22
CA TYR A 98 5.38 9.52 14.20
C TYR A 98 4.81 10.89 13.86
N GLN A 99 5.65 11.93 13.96
CA GLN A 99 5.29 13.30 13.64
C GLN A 99 6.00 13.76 12.36
N GLY A 100 5.23 14.26 11.40
CA GLY A 100 5.74 14.79 10.15
C GLY A 100 6.17 16.24 10.19
N VAL A 101 6.67 16.72 9.06
CA VAL A 101 7.09 18.11 8.83
C VAL A 101 5.98 18.94 8.18
N GLU A 102 4.95 18.28 7.66
CA GLU A 102 3.82 18.81 6.91
C GLU A 102 2.82 19.44 7.89
N GLN A 103 2.76 20.76 7.93
CA GLN A 103 1.81 21.46 8.80
C GLN A 103 0.40 21.42 8.22
N GLY A 104 -0.54 20.82 8.96
CA GLY A 104 -1.97 20.89 8.66
C GLY A 104 -2.49 19.88 7.62
N GLY A 105 -1.67 18.91 7.21
CA GLY A 105 -2.09 17.80 6.37
C GLY A 105 -1.63 16.47 6.93
N ALA A 106 -2.30 15.39 6.53
CA ALA A 106 -1.73 14.08 6.70
C ALA A 106 -0.61 13.84 5.68
N TRP A 107 0.22 12.87 6.03
CA TRP A 107 1.37 12.39 5.26
C TRP A 107 1.06 12.12 3.80
#